data_AF-A0A1Q6V814-F1
#
_entry.id   AF-A0A1Q6V814-F1
#
_cell.length_a   1.000
_cell.length_b   1.000
_cell.length_c   1.000
_cell.angle_alpha   90.00
_cell.angle_beta   90.00
_cell.angle_gamma   90.00
#
_symmetry.space_group_name_H-M   'P 1'
#
loop_
_entity.id
_entity.type
_entity.pdbx_description
1 polymer ?
#
loop_
_entity_poly.entity_id
_entity_poly.type
_entity_poly.pdbx_seq_one_letter_code
_entity_poly.pdbx_strand_id
1 'polypeptide(L)'
;MSDTYVPMISSGVAGPLGVVHLPRLWQKVSLEEKGKLASGYPGVGKGFDAMTLAALGLEEQAVRDYIKQNKPTYPEFETWVKKNGKSVNRAAIEKHNAALRGYNHDDETRNGILSACGITDDASAPKDGVSLNNLDDWYEFHRAVLV
;
A
#
# COMPACT_ATOMS: atom_id res chain seq x y z
N MET A 1 -8.28 10.57 21.33
CA MET A 1 -7.76 10.78 19.96
C MET A 1 -6.93 9.56 19.61
N SER A 2 -7.08 8.98 18.42
CA SER A 2 -6.27 7.83 18.02
C SER A 2 -4.78 8.21 17.99
N ASP A 3 -3.93 7.46 18.70
CA ASP A 3 -2.47 7.59 18.63
C ASP A 3 -1.88 6.93 17.35
N THR A 4 -2.76 6.35 16.52
CA THR A 4 -2.43 5.63 15.28
C THR A 4 -3.05 6.29 14.05
N TYR A 5 -2.49 6.01 12.88
CA TYR A 5 -2.85 6.62 11.61
C TYR A 5 -3.24 5.55 10.59
N VAL A 6 -4.37 5.78 9.93
CA VAL A 6 -4.76 5.05 8.72
C VAL A 6 -3.81 5.48 7.58
N PRO A 7 -3.20 4.54 6.83
CA PRO A 7 -2.29 4.89 5.75
C PRO A 7 -3.08 5.44 4.54
N MET A 8 -3.27 6.76 4.48
CA MET A 8 -4.14 7.39 3.47
C MET A 8 -3.55 7.53 2.06
N ILE A 9 -2.29 7.16 1.84
CA ILE A 9 -1.73 7.17 0.48
C ILE A 9 -2.36 6.02 -0.32
N SER A 10 -3.10 6.35 -1.37
CA SER A 10 -3.73 5.34 -2.24
C SER A 10 -2.71 4.36 -2.81
N SER A 11 -3.12 3.08 -2.87
CA SER A 11 -2.38 2.02 -3.53
C SER A 11 -2.12 2.29 -5.03
N GLY A 12 -2.89 3.18 -5.65
CA GLY A 12 -2.78 3.53 -7.07
C GLY A 12 -1.76 4.62 -7.41
N VAL A 13 -1.15 5.26 -6.41
CA VAL A 13 -0.21 6.37 -6.61
C VAL A 13 1.21 5.87 -6.83
N ALA A 14 1.94 6.56 -7.70
CA ALA A 14 3.37 6.36 -7.93
C ALA A 14 4.15 7.64 -7.59
N GLY A 15 5.37 7.47 -7.07
CA GLY A 15 6.35 8.55 -6.95
C GLY A 15 7.17 8.75 -8.23
N PRO A 16 8.24 9.58 -8.19
CA PRO A 16 9.08 9.87 -9.36
C PRO A 16 9.71 8.64 -10.05
N LEU A 17 9.98 7.55 -9.33
CA LEU A 17 10.48 6.29 -9.89
C LEU A 17 9.41 5.56 -10.73
N GLY A 18 8.15 5.99 -10.64
CA GLY A 18 7.05 5.47 -11.43
C GLY A 18 6.49 4.14 -10.92
N VAL A 19 6.87 3.69 -9.71
CA VAL A 19 6.37 2.44 -9.12
C VAL A 19 5.08 2.72 -8.37
N VAL A 20 3.96 2.19 -8.87
CA VAL A 20 2.67 2.24 -8.17
C VAL A 20 2.77 1.47 -6.86
N HIS A 21 2.07 1.95 -5.83
CA HIS A 21 2.02 1.40 -4.47
C HIS A 21 3.28 1.64 -3.61
N LEU A 22 4.43 1.96 -4.21
CA LEU A 22 5.66 2.23 -3.45
C LEU A 22 5.52 3.36 -2.41
N PRO A 23 4.83 4.49 -2.70
CA PRO A 23 4.52 5.51 -1.69
C PRO A 23 3.72 4.99 -0.50
N ARG A 24 2.72 4.12 -0.76
CA ARG A 24 1.88 3.53 0.28
C ARG A 24 2.67 2.55 1.15
N LEU A 25 3.47 1.68 0.53
CA LEU A 25 4.38 0.77 1.23
C LEU A 25 5.29 1.53 2.21
N TRP A 26 5.93 2.61 1.74
CA TRP A 26 6.77 3.46 2.59
C TRP A 26 6.01 4.01 3.79
N GLN A 27 4.80 4.56 3.58
CA GLN A 27 4.00 5.12 4.66
C GLN A 27 3.62 4.04 5.69
N LYS A 28 3.14 2.88 5.22
CA LYS A 28 2.75 1.78 6.10
C LYS A 28 3.89 1.29 6.98
N VAL A 29 5.04 0.98 6.38
CA VAL A 29 6.22 0.52 7.13
C VAL A 29 6.72 1.63 8.07
N SER A 30 6.75 2.89 7.63
CA SER A 30 7.17 4.01 8.48
C SER A 30 6.26 4.19 9.70
N LEU A 31 4.95 4.01 9.54
CA LEU A 31 3.99 4.06 10.64
C LEU A 31 4.15 2.86 11.58
N GLU A 32 4.34 1.65 11.04
CA GLU A 32 4.51 0.43 11.85
C GLU A 32 5.78 0.50 12.69
N GLU A 33 6.93 0.87 12.09
CA GLU A 33 8.20 1.02 12.80
C GLU A 33 8.18 2.14 13.86
N LYS A 34 7.19 3.04 13.79
CA LYS A 34 6.93 4.08 14.78
C LYS A 34 5.87 3.69 15.82
N GLY A 35 5.28 2.50 15.73
CA GLY A 35 4.17 2.07 16.60
C GLY A 35 2.90 2.90 16.40
N LYS A 36 2.72 3.43 15.19
CA LYS A 36 1.70 4.42 14.83
C LYS A 36 0.78 3.97 13.69
N LEU A 37 0.93 2.74 13.19
CA LEU A 37 0.03 2.22 12.16
C LEU A 37 -1.30 1.81 12.80
N ALA A 38 -2.42 2.19 12.18
CA ALA A 38 -3.74 1.79 12.64
C ALA A 38 -3.91 0.26 12.66
N SER A 39 -4.66 -0.24 13.63
CA SER A 39 -5.01 -1.67 13.71
C SER A 39 -5.74 -2.11 12.45
N GLY A 40 -5.53 -3.35 12.01
CA GLY A 40 -6.08 -3.89 10.75
C GLY A 40 -5.16 -3.70 9.54
N TYR A 41 -4.15 -2.83 9.62
CA TYR A 41 -3.16 -2.65 8.56
C TYR A 41 -1.85 -3.36 8.93
N PRO A 42 -1.38 -4.34 8.14
CA PRO A 42 -0.02 -4.86 8.30
C PRO A 42 0.98 -3.87 7.71
N GLY A 43 2.17 -3.65 8.28
CA GLY A 43 3.16 -2.78 7.65
C GLY A 43 3.62 -3.31 6.28
N VAL A 44 3.79 -4.63 6.16
CA VAL A 44 3.97 -5.35 4.88
C VAL A 44 2.98 -6.51 4.84
N GLY A 45 1.99 -6.42 3.96
CA GLY A 45 0.99 -7.46 3.72
C GLY A 45 1.35 -8.41 2.56
N LYS A 46 0.59 -9.51 2.45
CA LYS A 46 0.79 -10.52 1.41
C LYS A 46 0.31 -10.11 0.00
N GLY A 47 -0.41 -8.99 -0.11
CA GLY A 47 -0.94 -8.46 -1.37
C GLY A 47 0.04 -7.51 -2.06
N PHE A 48 -0.40 -6.29 -2.35
CA PHE A 48 0.38 -5.30 -3.10
C PHE A 48 1.76 -4.99 -2.53
N ASP A 49 1.95 -5.06 -1.21
CA ASP A 49 3.27 -4.87 -0.59
C ASP A 49 4.25 -5.95 -1.06
N ALA A 50 3.90 -7.24 -0.89
CA ALA A 50 4.70 -8.36 -1.36
C ALA A 50 4.92 -8.34 -2.88
N MET A 51 3.90 -7.98 -3.67
CA MET A 51 4.04 -7.83 -5.13
C MET A 51 5.06 -6.74 -5.49
N THR A 52 5.03 -5.61 -4.79
CA THR A 52 5.96 -4.49 -5.00
C THR A 52 7.39 -4.86 -4.63
N LEU A 53 7.59 -5.50 -3.48
CA LEU A 53 8.91 -5.97 -3.05
C LEU A 53 9.49 -6.99 -4.04
N ALA A 54 8.68 -7.98 -4.45
CA ALA A 54 9.10 -9.01 -5.40
C ALA A 54 9.46 -8.41 -6.77
N ALA A 55 8.64 -7.49 -7.28
CA ALA A 55 8.89 -6.84 -8.58
C ALA A 55 10.18 -6.01 -8.60
N LEU A 56 10.51 -5.34 -7.49
CA LEU A 56 11.73 -4.55 -7.37
C LEU A 56 12.95 -5.39 -6.97
N GLY A 57 12.76 -6.66 -6.62
CA GLY A 57 13.82 -7.53 -6.12
C GLY A 57 14.37 -7.07 -4.77
N LEU A 58 13.49 -6.54 -3.92
CA LEU A 58 13.79 -6.10 -2.55
C LEU A 58 13.46 -7.21 -1.55
N GLU A 59 14.27 -7.31 -0.52
CA GLU A 59 14.01 -8.18 0.63
C GLU A 59 13.26 -7.38 1.70
N GLU A 60 12.24 -7.99 2.31
CA GLU A 60 11.32 -7.31 3.23
C GLU A 60 12.05 -6.76 4.46
N GLN A 61 12.88 -7.57 5.11
CA GLN A 61 13.62 -7.17 6.31
C GLN A 61 14.57 -6.02 6.02
N ALA A 62 15.24 -6.00 4.86
CA ALA A 62 16.12 -4.91 4.45
C ALA A 62 15.35 -3.59 4.28
N VAL A 63 14.14 -3.62 3.74
CA VAL A 63 13.26 -2.44 3.65
C VAL A 63 12.87 -1.94 5.04
N ARG A 64 12.42 -2.85 5.90
CA ARG A 64 12.03 -2.55 7.29
C ARG A 64 13.19 -1.95 8.08
N ASP A 65 14.35 -2.59 8.03
CA ASP A 65 15.56 -2.16 8.71
C ASP A 65 15.99 -0.76 8.25
N TYR A 66 15.99 -0.52 6.94
CA TYR A 66 16.34 0.79 6.40
C TYR A 66 15.38 1.87 6.89
N ILE A 67 14.06 1.64 6.82
CA ILE A 67 13.06 2.61 7.27
C ILE A 67 13.16 2.86 8.77
N LYS A 68 13.30 1.81 9.57
CA LYS A 68 13.42 1.90 11.03
C LYS A 68 14.64 2.72 11.47
N GLN A 69 15.79 2.42 10.87
CA GLN A 69 17.07 3.04 11.24
C GLN A 69 17.15 4.49 10.75
N ASN A 70 16.72 4.76 9.52
CA ASN A 70 16.99 6.03 8.85
C ASN A 70 15.81 6.99 8.89
N LYS A 71 14.58 6.51 9.11
CA LYS A 71 13.34 7.31 9.06
C LYS A 71 13.29 8.20 7.81
N PRO A 72 13.50 7.62 6.62
CA PRO A 72 13.70 8.40 5.41
C PRO A 72 12.42 9.13 5.04
N THR A 73 12.57 10.32 4.46
CA THR A 73 11.53 10.91 3.61
C THR A 73 11.23 9.98 2.42
N TYR A 74 10.07 10.13 1.79
CA TYR A 74 9.75 9.30 0.62
C TYR A 74 10.80 9.39 -0.50
N PRO A 75 11.33 10.57 -0.90
CA PRO A 75 12.39 10.65 -1.92
C PRO A 75 13.70 9.97 -1.52
N GLU A 76 14.09 10.00 -0.24
CA GLU A 76 15.26 9.27 0.26
C GLU A 76 15.03 7.77 0.19
N PHE A 77 13.84 7.30 0.57
CA PHE A 77 13.45 5.91 0.42
C PHE A 77 13.48 5.47 -1.03
N GLU A 78 12.95 6.27 -1.95
CA GLU A 78 12.94 5.95 -3.37
C GLU A 78 14.36 5.88 -3.96
N THR A 79 15.25 6.77 -3.52
CA THR A 79 16.67 6.74 -3.87
C THR A 79 17.33 5.45 -3.37
N TRP A 80 17.03 5.04 -2.14
CA TRP A 80 17.51 3.78 -1.58
C TRP A 80 16.96 2.57 -2.35
N VAL A 81 15.68 2.57 -2.71
CA VAL A 81 15.05 1.53 -3.54
C VAL A 81 15.76 1.39 -4.87
N LYS A 82 16.01 2.51 -5.56
CA LYS A 82 16.71 2.51 -6.84
C LYS A 82 18.13 1.94 -6.75
N LYS A 83 18.80 2.13 -5.61
CA LYS A 83 20.16 1.63 -5.36
C LYS A 83 20.19 0.15 -4.97
N ASN A 84 19.22 -0.33 -4.21
CA ASN A 84 19.26 -1.65 -3.56
C ASN A 84 18.35 -2.69 -4.20
N GLY A 85 17.37 -2.29 -5.00
CA GLY A 85 16.50 -3.21 -5.72
C GLY A 85 17.24 -3.90 -6.87
N LYS A 86 17.06 -5.22 -6.99
CA LYS A 86 17.74 -6.04 -8.02
C LYS A 86 17.10 -5.91 -9.40
N SER A 87 15.87 -5.41 -9.48
CA SER A 87 15.06 -5.41 -10.70
C SER A 87 14.47 -4.03 -11.03
N VAL A 88 15.11 -2.93 -10.59
CA VAL A 88 14.61 -1.57 -10.81
C VAL A 88 14.93 -1.10 -12.23
N ASN A 89 14.12 -1.52 -13.20
CA ASN A 89 14.18 -1.09 -14.58
C ASN A 89 12.78 -0.84 -15.16
N ARG A 90 12.72 -0.10 -16.27
CA ARG A 90 11.46 0.32 -16.90
C ARG A 90 10.50 -0.85 -17.15
N ALA A 91 10.98 -1.95 -17.72
CA ALA A 91 10.13 -3.09 -18.08
C ALA A 91 9.54 -3.78 -16.83
N ALA A 92 10.35 -3.96 -15.78
CA ALA A 92 9.87 -4.52 -14.51
C ALA A 92 8.82 -3.61 -13.85
N ILE A 93 9.05 -2.29 -13.85
CA ILE A 93 8.12 -1.30 -13.30
C ILE A 93 6.80 -1.27 -14.08
N GLU A 94 6.86 -1.26 -15.41
CA GLU A 94 5.66 -1.29 -16.26
C GLU A 94 4.85 -2.58 -16.05
N LYS A 95 5.53 -3.73 -15.97
CA LYS A 95 4.89 -5.03 -15.66
C LYS A 95 4.22 -5.02 -14.28
N HIS A 96 4.91 -4.53 -13.26
CA HIS A 96 4.37 -4.40 -11.90
C HIS A 96 3.13 -3.50 -11.86
N ASN A 97 3.23 -2.32 -12.47
CA ASN A 97 2.13 -1.36 -12.51
C ASN A 97 0.91 -1.92 -13.25
N ALA A 98 1.11 -2.67 -14.33
CA ALA A 98 0.03 -3.35 -15.04
C ALA A 98 -0.63 -4.43 -14.16
N ALA A 99 0.18 -5.21 -13.42
CA ALA A 99 -0.34 -6.23 -12.51
C ALA A 99 -1.22 -5.63 -11.40
N LEU A 100 -0.80 -4.53 -10.77
CA LEU A 100 -1.60 -3.86 -9.72
C LEU A 100 -2.87 -3.23 -10.26
N ARG A 101 -2.83 -2.61 -11.44
CA ARG A 101 -4.04 -2.00 -12.05
C ARG A 101 -5.06 -3.04 -12.49
N GLY A 102 -4.61 -4.24 -12.86
CA GLY A 102 -5.48 -5.35 -13.25
C GLY A 102 -5.85 -6.30 -12.10
N TYR A 103 -5.38 -6.03 -10.88
CA TYR A 103 -5.63 -6.91 -9.75
C TYR A 103 -7.03 -6.68 -9.17
N ASN A 104 -7.79 -7.76 -9.05
CA ASN A 104 -9.04 -7.78 -8.31
C ASN A 104 -8.82 -8.51 -6.99
N HIS A 105 -9.42 -7.98 -5.92
CA HIS A 105 -9.51 -8.74 -4.66
C HIS A 105 -10.37 -9.99 -4.84
N ASP A 106 -10.18 -10.98 -3.98
CA ASP A 106 -11.12 -12.10 -3.89
C ASP A 106 -12.51 -11.64 -3.43
N ASP A 107 -13.51 -12.46 -3.72
CA ASP A 107 -14.92 -12.13 -3.44
C ASP A 107 -15.17 -11.93 -1.94
N GLU A 108 -14.47 -12.65 -1.06
CA GLU A 108 -14.61 -12.52 0.39
C GLU A 108 -14.17 -11.12 0.86
N THR A 109 -12.95 -10.73 0.51
CA THR A 109 -12.36 -9.43 0.82
C THR A 109 -13.20 -8.29 0.24
N ARG A 110 -13.59 -8.43 -1.03
CA ARG A 110 -14.43 -7.45 -1.72
C ARG A 110 -15.78 -7.26 -1.01
N ASN A 111 -16.48 -8.35 -0.71
CA ASN A 111 -17.79 -8.30 -0.06
C ASN A 111 -17.70 -7.70 1.35
N GLY A 112 -16.62 -7.98 2.08
CA GLY A 112 -16.33 -7.35 3.36
C GLY A 112 -16.24 -5.83 3.28
N ILE A 113 -15.44 -5.31 2.34
CA ILE A 113 -15.25 -3.87 2.13
C ILE A 113 -16.56 -3.20 1.70
N LEU A 114 -17.27 -3.77 0.73
CA LEU A 114 -18.53 -3.19 0.23
C LEU A 114 -19.59 -3.13 1.35
N SER A 115 -19.73 -4.22 2.12
CA SER A 115 -20.65 -4.27 3.26
C SER A 115 -20.31 -3.24 4.33
N ALA A 116 -19.03 -3.12 4.70
CA ALA A 116 -18.55 -2.13 5.67
C ALA A 116 -18.84 -0.69 5.21
N CYS A 117 -18.73 -0.43 3.90
CA CYS A 117 -19.00 0.87 3.29
C CYS A 117 -20.49 1.11 2.98
N GLY A 118 -21.38 0.15 3.22
CA GLY A 118 -22.80 0.25 2.87
C GLY A 118 -23.08 0.31 1.37
N ILE A 119 -22.20 -0.28 0.55
CA ILE A 119 -22.32 -0.31 -0.91
C ILE A 119 -22.95 -1.63 -1.36
N THR A 120 -24.01 -1.55 -2.17
CA THR A 120 -24.64 -2.73 -2.78
C THR A 120 -23.68 -3.39 -3.76
N ASP A 121 -23.55 -4.72 -3.69
CA ASP A 121 -22.79 -5.49 -4.67
C ASP A 121 -23.59 -5.68 -5.98
N ASP A 122 -23.58 -4.65 -6.82
CA ASP A 122 -24.15 -4.67 -8.15
C ASP A 122 -23.09 -4.42 -9.25
N ALA A 123 -23.55 -4.27 -10.50
CA ALA A 123 -22.65 -4.06 -11.64
C ALA A 123 -21.80 -2.78 -11.56
N SER A 124 -22.15 -1.82 -10.71
CA SER A 124 -21.41 -0.58 -10.50
C SER A 124 -20.36 -0.67 -9.38
N ALA A 125 -20.41 -1.72 -8.55
CA ALA A 125 -19.49 -1.88 -7.43
C ALA A 125 -18.07 -2.24 -7.91
N PRO A 126 -17.02 -1.58 -7.37
CA PRO A 126 -15.66 -1.80 -7.81
C PRO A 126 -15.21 -3.25 -7.55
N LYS A 127 -14.34 -3.75 -8.43
CA LYS A 127 -13.69 -5.06 -8.30
C LYS A 127 -12.19 -4.92 -8.13
N ASP A 128 -11.61 -3.84 -8.66
CA ASP A 128 -10.18 -3.62 -8.62
C ASP A 128 -9.72 -3.31 -7.20
N GLY A 129 -8.56 -3.86 -6.84
CA GLY A 129 -8.01 -3.74 -5.50
C GLY A 129 -7.66 -2.30 -5.12
N VAL A 130 -7.37 -1.42 -6.08
CA VAL A 130 -7.03 -0.01 -5.78
C VAL A 130 -8.27 0.73 -5.28
N SER A 131 -9.38 0.66 -6.01
CA SER A 131 -10.65 1.29 -5.62
C SER A 131 -11.17 0.75 -4.29
N LEU A 132 -11.09 -0.57 -4.10
CA LEU A 132 -11.52 -1.22 -2.86
C LEU A 132 -10.64 -0.80 -1.65
N ASN A 133 -9.31 -0.77 -1.81
CA ASN A 133 -8.42 -0.28 -0.75
C ASN A 133 -8.70 1.19 -0.40
N ASN A 134 -9.00 2.03 -1.38
CA ASN A 134 -9.34 3.43 -1.13
C ASN A 134 -10.63 3.55 -0.30
N LEU A 135 -11.68 2.79 -0.63
CA LEU A 135 -12.93 2.78 0.13
C LEU A 135 -12.70 2.35 1.58
N ASP A 136 -11.93 1.28 1.78
CA ASP A 136 -11.58 0.76 3.09
C ASP A 136 -10.80 1.81 3.91
N ASP A 137 -9.77 2.44 3.32
CA ASP A 137 -9.01 3.52 3.96
C ASP A 137 -9.87 4.72 4.36
N TRP A 138 -10.76 5.17 3.48
CA TRP A 138 -11.61 6.31 3.77
C TRP A 138 -12.61 6.00 4.87
N TYR A 139 -13.14 4.77 4.88
CA TYR A 139 -14.04 4.31 5.92
C TYR A 139 -13.32 4.20 7.27
N GLU A 140 -12.14 3.58 7.30
CA GLU A 140 -11.32 3.47 8.51
C GLU A 140 -10.88 4.84 9.03
N PHE A 141 -10.53 5.77 8.14
CA PHE A 141 -10.24 7.16 8.50
C PHE A 141 -11.45 7.84 9.15
N HIS A 142 -12.63 7.72 8.53
CA HIS A 142 -13.87 8.26 9.09
C HIS A 142 -14.10 7.71 10.50
N ARG A 143 -13.99 6.38 10.70
CA ARG A 143 -14.15 5.74 12.01
C ARG A 143 -13.12 6.23 13.05
N ALA A 144 -11.90 6.52 12.62
CA ALA A 144 -10.82 6.86 13.54
C ALA A 144 -10.80 8.35 13.94
N VAL A 145 -11.38 9.23 13.12
CA VAL A 145 -11.18 10.69 13.25
C VAL A 145 -12.48 11.48 13.33
N LEU A 146 -13.56 11.03 12.67
CA LEU A 146 -14.78 11.83 12.48
C LEU A 146 -15.95 11.39 13.38
N VAL A 147 -15.85 10.21 13.99
CA VAL A 147 -16.82 9.65 14.96
C VAL A 147 -16.15 9.30 16.28
#